data_AF-A0A9E5FMA8-F1
#
_entry.id   AF-A0A9E5FMA8-F1
#
_cell.length_a   1.000
_cell.length_b   1.000
_cell.length_c   1.000
_cell.angle_alpha   90.00
_cell.angle_beta   90.00
_cell.angle_gamma   90.00
#
_symmetry.space_group_name_H-M   'P 1'
#
loop_
_entity.id
_entity.type
_entity.pdbx_description
1 polymer ?
#
loop_
_entity_poly.entity_id
_entity_poly.type
_entity_poly.pdbx_seq_one_letter_code
_entity_poly.pdbx_strand_id
1 'polypeptide(L)' 'MKIYNKIMLYFWLLAAIGSFAIVTFNGITEGFARWTMYYTFTVMALLMFVMKRYMVKRFEKHQSFLNEQNSSDKK' A
#
# COMPACT_ATOMS: atom_id res chain seq x y z
N MET A 1 -0.23 11.97 -10.22
CA MET A 1 0.51 10.72 -9.94
C MET A 1 1.17 10.10 -11.17
N LYS A 2 2.50 9.92 -11.12
CA LYS A 2 3.23 9.04 -12.06
C LYS A 2 2.59 7.65 -12.03
N ILE A 3 2.24 7.10 -13.19
CA ILE A 3 1.56 5.78 -13.37
C ILE A 3 2.22 4.68 -12.50
N TYR A 4 3.55 4.74 -12.37
CA TYR A 4 4.35 3.86 -11.52
C TYR A 4 3.85 3.78 -10.06
N ASN A 5 3.56 4.91 -9.41
CA ASN A 5 3.08 4.92 -8.03
C ASN A 5 1.68 4.32 -7.90
N LYS A 6 0.84 4.49 -8.93
CA LYS A 6 -0.52 3.94 -8.96
C LYS A 6 -0.47 2.41 -9.07
N ILE A 7 0.36 1.89 -9.98
CA ILE A 7 0.57 0.45 -10.16
C ILE A 7 1.15 -0.18 -8.89
N MET A 8 2.18 0.42 -8.31
CA MET A 8 2.79 -0.07 -7.07
C MET A 8 1.77 -0.12 -5.92
N LEU A 9 0.86 0.85 -5.82
CA LEU A 9 -0.19 0.86 -4.80
C LEU A 9 -1.21 -0.27 -5.00
N TYR A 10 -1.67 -0.52 -6.24
CA TYR A 10 -2.56 -1.64 -6.54
C TYR A 10 -1.89 -3.00 -6.31
N PHE A 11 -0.59 -3.12 -6.57
CA PHE A 11 0.18 -4.33 -6.27
C PHE A 11 0.13 -4.68 -4.78
N TRP A 12 0.36 -3.71 -3.89
CA TRP A 12 0.28 -3.93 -2.45
C TRP A 12 -1.14 -4.26 -1.98
N LEU A 13 -2.16 -3.65 -2.59
CA LEU A 13 -3.56 -3.99 -2.31
C LEU A 13 -3.86 -5.45 -2.70
N LEU A 14 -3.43 -5.86 -3.89
CA LEU A 14 -3.69 -7.18 -4.43
C LEU A 14 -2.92 -8.26 -3.66
N ALA A 15 -1.69 -7.96 -3.21
CA ALA A 15 -0.92 -8.82 -2.32
C ALA A 15 -1.57 -8.96 -0.93
N ALA A 16 -2.12 -7.87 -0.37
CA ALA A 16 -2.86 -7.93 0.89
C ALA A 16 -4.13 -8.78 0.77
N ILE A 17 -4.93 -8.58 -0.28
CA ILE A 17 -6.15 -9.36 -0.53
C ILE A 17 -5.81 -10.83 -0.79
N GLY A 18 -4.81 -11.09 -1.63
CA GLY A 18 -4.37 -12.46 -1.97
C GLY A 18 -3.84 -13.20 -0.74
N SER A 19 -2.97 -12.57 0.06
CA SER A 19 -2.47 -13.18 1.29
C SER A 19 -3.59 -13.43 2.30
N PHE A 20 -4.54 -12.50 2.47
CA PHE A 20 -5.72 -12.71 3.31
C PHE A 20 -6.54 -13.92 2.86
N ALA A 21 -6.83 -14.03 1.57
CA ALA A 21 -7.57 -15.15 1.01
C ALA A 21 -6.86 -16.50 1.20
N ILE A 22 -5.55 -16.56 0.94
CA ILE A 22 -4.74 -17.77 1.09
C ILE A 22 -4.71 -18.22 2.56
N VAL A 23 -4.43 -17.29 3.48
CA VAL A 23 -4.36 -17.60 4.92
C VAL A 23 -5.75 -17.99 5.45
N THR A 24 -6.83 -17.38 4.96
CA THR A 24 -8.20 -17.77 5.32
C THR A 24 -8.54 -19.17 4.82
N PHE A 25 -8.25 -19.46 3.55
CA PHE A 25 -8.50 -20.78 2.96
C PHE A 25 -7.73 -21.88 3.70
N ASN A 26 -6.45 -21.66 3.94
CA ASN A 26 -5.62 -22.64 4.65
C ASN A 26 -5.95 -22.73 6.15
N GLY A 27 -6.44 -21.65 6.77
CA GLY A 27 -6.96 -21.70 8.13
C GLY A 27 -8.20 -22.58 8.26
N ILE A 28 -9.05 -22.63 7.22
CA ILE A 28 -10.23 -23.50 7.17
C ILE A 28 -9.85 -24.96 6.91
N THR A 29 -8.86 -25.23 6.03
CA THR A 29 -8.48 -26.60 5.66
C THR A 29 -7.51 -27.28 6.64
N GLU A 30 -6.52 -26.55 7.15
CA GLU A 30 -5.44 -27.10 8.01
C GLU A 30 -5.56 -26.68 9.48
N GLY A 31 -6.51 -25.80 9.80
CA GLY A 31 -6.80 -25.33 11.15
C GLY A 31 -6.14 -24.01 11.51
N PHE A 32 -6.93 -23.13 12.13
CA PHE A 32 -6.51 -21.77 12.51
C PHE A 32 -5.34 -21.72 13.51
N ALA A 33 -5.12 -22.76 14.31
CA ALA A 33 -4.03 -22.78 15.31
C ALA A 33 -2.64 -22.50 14.71
N ARG A 34 -2.39 -22.96 13.47
CA ARG A 34 -1.10 -22.76 12.78
C ARG A 34 -1.11 -21.55 11.86
N TRP A 35 -2.25 -21.28 11.22
CA TRP A 35 -2.38 -20.24 10.19
C TRP A 35 -2.62 -18.83 10.74
N THR A 36 -3.07 -18.69 12.00
CA THR A 36 -3.29 -17.38 12.63
C THR A 36 -2.01 -16.54 12.72
N MET A 37 -0.83 -17.17 12.88
CA MET A 37 0.44 -16.43 12.90
C MET A 37 0.74 -15.76 11.55
N TYR A 38 0.32 -16.37 10.43
CA TYR A 38 0.55 -15.82 9.08
C TYR A 38 -0.37 -14.63 8.76
N TYR A 39 -1.44 -14.40 9.53
CA TYR A 39 -2.21 -13.16 9.44
C TYR A 39 -1.37 -11.92 9.78
N THR A 40 -0.31 -12.06 10.58
CA THR A 40 0.61 -10.95 10.84
C THR A 40 1.20 -10.40 9.54
N PHE A 41 1.50 -11.28 8.57
CA PHE A 41 2.00 -10.89 7.26
C PHE A 41 0.94 -10.15 6.44
N THR A 42 -0.31 -10.62 6.47
CA THR A 42 -1.44 -9.96 5.81
C THR A 42 -1.70 -8.57 6.41
N VAL A 43 -1.65 -8.45 7.74
CA VAL A 43 -1.80 -7.17 8.44
C VAL A 43 -0.64 -6.24 8.08
N MET A 44 0.59 -6.75 8.02
CA MET A 44 1.77 -5.99 7.61
C MET A 44 1.64 -5.47 6.17
N ALA A 45 1.15 -6.30 5.25
CA ALA A 45 0.90 -5.92 3.86
C ALA A 45 -0.19 -4.83 3.74
N LEU A 46 -1.26 -4.92 4.53
CA LEU A 46 -2.26 -3.86 4.65
C LEU A 46 -1.67 -2.55 5.20
N LEU A 47 -0.84 -2.65 6.24
CA LEU A 47 -0.13 -1.50 6.82
C LEU A 47 0.76 -0.81 5.79
N MET A 48 1.53 -1.60 5.03
CA MET A 48 2.35 -1.13 3.93
C MET A 48 1.53 -0.42 2.85
N PHE A 49 0.35 -0.96 2.50
CA PHE A 49 -0.56 -0.32 1.57
C PHE A 49 -1.03 1.06 2.06
N VAL A 50 -1.47 1.16 3.31
CA VAL A 50 -1.92 2.43 3.92
C VAL A 50 -0.77 3.43 3.98
N MET A 51 0.42 2.98 4.41
CA MET A 51 1.62 3.82 4.50
C MET A 51 2.04 4.35 3.13
N LYS A 52 2.03 3.51 2.09
CA LYS A 52 2.32 3.93 0.71
C LYS A 52 1.33 4.99 0.25
N ARG A 53 0.02 4.77 0.49
CA ARG A 53 -1.04 5.73 0.15
C ARG A 53 -0.81 7.09 0.81
N TYR A 54 -0.46 7.09 2.09
CA TYR A 54 -0.15 8.31 2.83
C TYR A 54 1.08 9.03 2.27
N MET A 55 2.15 8.28 1.99
CA MET A 55 3.42 8.83 1.49
C MET A 55 3.26 9.48 0.11
N VAL A 56 2.50 8.86 -0.79
CA VAL A 56 2.21 9.45 -2.11
C VAL A 56 1.40 10.73 -1.97
N LYS A 57 0.38 10.75 -1.10
CA LYS A 57 -0.43 11.96 -0.85
C LYS A 57 0.41 13.09 -0.27
N ARG A 58 1.33 12.79 0.65
CA ARG A 58 2.28 13.76 1.20
C ARG A 58 3.23 14.30 0.12
N PHE A 59 3.77 13.42 -0.72
CA PHE A 59 4.70 13.79 -1.78
C PHE A 59 4.05 14.69 -2.83
N GLU A 60 2.82 14.39 -3.26
CA GLU A 60 2.08 15.24 -4.19
C GLU A 60 1.86 16.66 -3.65
N LYS A 61 1.61 16.80 -2.34
CA LYS A 61 1.50 18.11 -1.69
C LYS A 61 2.82 18.90 -1.71
N HIS A 62 3.96 18.24 -1.51
CA HIS A 62 5.26 18.90 -1.60
C HIS A 62 5.64 19.26 -3.03
N GLN A 63 5.31 18.40 -3.99
CA GLN A 63 5.65 18.60 -5.39
C GLN A 63 4.82 19.72 -6.02
N SER A 64 3.53 19.86 -5.64
CA SER A 64 2.70 20.99 -6.02
C SER A 64 3.24 22.32 -5.49
N PHE A 65 3.65 22.37 -4.21
CA PHE A 65 4.26 23.57 -3.62
C PHE A 65 5.54 24.01 -4.36
N LEU A 66 6.43 23.08 -4.69
CA LEU A 66 7.66 23.37 -5.46
C LEU A 66 7.37 23.83 -6.89
N ASN A 67 6.36 23.26 -7.56
CA ASN A 67 5.97 23.68 -8.90
C ASN A 67 5.44 25.12 -8.90
N GLU A 68 4.67 25.49 -7.88
CA GLU A 68 4.13 26.85 -7.74
C GLU A 68 5.25 27.87 -7.47
N GLN A 69 6.21 27.51 -6.61
CA GLN A 69 7.39 28.34 -6.34
C GLN A 69 8.26 28.55 -7.58
N ASN A 70 8.55 27.48 -8.35
CA ASN A 70 9.33 27.58 -9.60
C ASN A 70 8.61 28.39 -10.70
N SER A 71 7.28 28.40 -10.70
CA SER A 71 6.48 29.16 -11.66
C SER A 71 6.44 30.65 -11.31
N SER A 72 6.50 30.99 -10.02
CA SER A 72 6.51 32.37 -9.53
C SER A 72 7.88 33.03 -9.57
N ASP A 73 8.97 32.25 -9.51
CA ASP A 73 10.36 32.75 -9.61
C ASP A 73 10.79 33.03 -11.08
N LYS A 74 10.07 32.46 -12.04
CA LYS A 74 10.28 32.69 -13.49
C LYS A 74 9.51 33.88 -14.07
N LYS A 75 8.81 34.65 -13.24
CA LYS A 75 7.92 35.75 -13.68
C LYS A 75 8.40 37.08 -13.13
#